data_AF-A0A1F7LLI2-F1
#
_entry.id   AF-A0A1F7LLI2-F1
#
_cell.length_a   1.000
_cell.length_b   1.000
_cell.length_c   1.000
_cell.angle_alpha   90.00
_cell.angle_beta   90.00
_cell.angle_gamma   90.00
#
_symmetry.space_group_name_H-M   'P 1'
#
loop_
_entity.id
_entity.type
_entity.pdbx_description
1 polymer ?
#
loop_
_entity_poly.entity_id
_entity_poly.type
_entity_poly.pdbx_seq_one_letter_code
_entity_poly.pdbx_strand_id
1 'polypeptide(L)' 'MFGRWGEVDLANPDFPALARAFGAEAGPVDTLDALPRALERALGQPGPTVLELRLVIDPPWEV' A
#
# COMPACT_ATOMS: atom_id res chain seq x y z
N MET A 1 32.87 7.01 -4.34
CA MET A 1 32.47 6.99 -2.92
C MET A 1 31.21 7.85 -2.78
N PHE A 2 30.05 7.36 -3.20
CA PHE A 2 28.77 8.08 -3.07
C PHE A 2 27.70 7.07 -2.69
N GLY A 3 27.47 6.93 -1.38
CA GLY A 3 26.52 6.00 -0.77
C GLY A 3 25.97 6.63 0.49
N ARG A 4 25.32 7.79 0.36
CA ARG A 4 24.72 8.49 1.50
C ARG A 4 23.21 8.33 1.43
N TRP A 5 22.71 7.38 2.20
CA TRP A 5 21.30 7.15 2.51
C TRP A 5 20.97 7.93 3.78
N GLY A 6 19.88 8.69 3.77
CA GLY A 6 19.40 9.45 4.92
C GLY A 6 17.92 9.76 4.73
N GLU A 7 17.17 9.80 5.83
CA GLU A 7 15.72 10.12 5.84
C GLU A 7 14.80 9.14 5.08
N VAL A 8 15.30 7.94 4.73
CA VAL A 8 14.50 6.90 4.05
C VAL A 8 13.68 6.01 4.99
N ASP A 9 13.88 6.15 6.29
CA ASP A 9 13.15 5.40 7.33
C ASP A 9 11.79 6.07 7.58
N LEU A 10 10.90 5.91 6.61
CA LEU A 10 9.52 6.40 6.68
C LEU A 10 8.66 5.35 7.38
N ALA A 11 8.12 5.70 8.55
CA ALA A 11 7.07 4.91 9.17
C ALA A 11 5.81 5.00 8.31
N ASN A 12 5.39 3.87 7.73
CA ASN A 12 4.14 3.83 6.97
C ASN A 12 2.96 4.12 7.92
N PRO A 13 2.08 5.08 7.56
CA PRO A 13 0.86 5.31 8.32
C PRO A 13 -0.11 4.13 8.14
N ASP A 14 -1.10 4.06 9.03
CA ASP A 14 -2.26 3.18 8.84
C ASP A 14 -3.13 3.76 7.69
N PHE A 15 -2.81 3.38 6.46
CA PHE A 15 -3.51 3.83 5.25
C PHE A 15 -5.01 3.46 5.27
N PRO A 16 -5.42 2.27 5.75
CA PRO A 16 -6.84 1.96 5.91
C PRO A 16 -7.56 2.89 6.88
N ALA A 17 -6.98 3.20 8.04
CA ALA A 17 -7.57 4.15 8.98
C ALA A 17 -7.65 5.55 8.37
N LEU A 18 -6.59 5.99 7.67
CA LEU A 18 -6.57 7.28 6.98
C LEU A 18 -7.68 7.38 5.94
N ALA A 19 -7.82 6.38 5.07
CA ALA A 19 -8.84 6.35 4.02
C ALA A 19 -10.27 6.43 4.61
N ARG A 20 -10.53 5.66 5.69
CA ARG A 20 -11.82 5.69 6.39
C ARG A 20 -12.12 7.05 7.00
N ALA A 21 -11.12 7.79 7.49
CA ALA A 21 -11.30 9.14 8.01
C ALA A 21 -11.79 10.15 6.96
N PHE A 22 -11.54 9.88 5.67
CA PHE A 22 -12.04 10.66 4.53
C PHE A 22 -13.29 10.07 3.88
N GLY A 23 -13.90 9.04 4.50
CA GLY A 23 -15.11 8.39 3.99
C GLY A 23 -14.88 7.43 2.82
N ALA A 24 -13.63 7.01 2.59
CA ALA A 24 -13.31 5.97 1.62
C ALA A 24 -13.41 4.57 2.25
N GLU A 25 -13.78 3.59 1.45
CA GLU A 25 -13.65 2.19 1.83
C GLU A 25 -12.17 1.81 1.88
N ALA A 26 -11.78 0.92 2.81
CA ALA A 26 -10.40 0.49 2.88
C ALA A 26 -10.18 -0.85 3.55
N GLY A 27 -9.17 -1.59 3.08
CA GLY A 27 -8.77 -2.86 3.67
C GLY A 27 -7.39 -3.34 3.21
N PRO A 28 -6.77 -4.23 4.00
CA PRO A 28 -5.51 -4.85 3.63
C PRO A 28 -5.71 -5.89 2.51
N VAL A 29 -4.66 -6.11 1.74
CA VAL A 29 -4.50 -7.22 0.80
C VAL A 29 -3.25 -7.98 1.23
N ASP A 30 -3.43 -9.19 1.76
CA ASP A 30 -2.35 -9.93 2.43
C ASP A 30 -1.31 -10.49 1.45
N THR A 31 -1.70 -10.75 0.20
CA THR A 31 -0.84 -11.36 -0.83
C THR A 31 -1.08 -10.77 -2.21
N LEU A 32 -0.06 -10.84 -3.07
CA LEU A 32 -0.20 -10.48 -4.48
C LEU A 32 -1.28 -11.30 -5.19
N ASP A 33 -1.43 -12.58 -4.85
CA ASP A 33 -2.46 -13.46 -5.42
C ASP A 33 -3.89 -13.03 -5.05
N ALA A 34 -4.07 -12.35 -3.92
CA ALA A 34 -5.36 -11.82 -3.49
C ALA A 34 -5.73 -10.51 -4.19
N LEU A 35 -4.76 -9.83 -4.82
CA LEU A 35 -4.94 -8.51 -5.43
C LEU A 35 -5.97 -8.49 -6.56
N PRO A 36 -6.00 -9.45 -7.51
CA PRO A 36 -6.99 -9.43 -8.60
C PRO A 36 -8.43 -9.43 -8.07
N ARG A 37 -8.73 -10.31 -7.11
CA ARG A 37 -10.05 -10.40 -6.49
C ARG A 37 -10.38 -9.14 -5.66
N ALA A 38 -9.39 -8.55 -4.99
CA ALA A 38 -9.59 -7.32 -4.24
C ALA A 38 -9.89 -6.13 -5.16
N LEU A 39 -9.20 -6.03 -6.29
CA LEU A 39 -9.43 -5.03 -7.33
C LEU A 39 -10.82 -5.16 -7.95
N GLU A 40 -11.22 -6.38 -8.34
CA GLU A 40 -12.57 -6.63 -8.88
C GLU A 40 -13.66 -6.16 -7.93
N ARG A 41 -13.52 -6.44 -6.63
CA ARG A 41 -14.46 -5.96 -5.60
C ARG A 41 -14.45 -4.45 -5.47
N ALA A 42 -13.27 -3.82 -5.41
CA ALA A 42 -13.14 -2.38 -5.24
C ALA A 42 -13.74 -1.61 -6.43
N LEU A 43 -13.48 -2.08 -7.66
CA LEU A 43 -14.01 -1.49 -8.89
C LEU A 43 -15.53 -1.68 -9.04
N GLY A 44 -16.08 -2.72 -8.44
CA GLY A 44 -17.53 -2.97 -8.42
C GLY A 44 -18.30 -2.17 -7.37
N GLN A 45 -17.62 -1.45 -6.46
CA GLN A 45 -18.27 -0.64 -5.43
C GLN A 45 -18.29 0.84 -5.79
N PRO A 46 -19.36 1.56 -5.39
CA PRO A 46 -19.41 3.01 -5.57
C PRO A 46 -18.45 3.69 -4.59
N GLY A 47 -17.72 4.69 -5.09
CA GLY A 47 -16.87 5.56 -4.26
C GLY A 47 -15.41 5.14 -4.19
N PRO A 48 -14.57 5.96 -3.54
CA PRO A 48 -13.14 5.70 -3.43
C PRO A 48 -12.86 4.50 -2.52
N THR A 49 -11.94 3.63 -2.94
CA THR A 49 -11.45 2.49 -2.16
C THR A 49 -9.93 2.49 -2.10
N VAL A 50 -9.36 2.27 -0.90
CA VAL A 50 -7.93 2.09 -0.69
C VAL A 50 -7.62 0.64 -0.34
N LEU A 51 -6.77 0.01 -1.15
CA LEU A 51 -6.26 -1.34 -0.91
C LEU A 51 -4.80 -1.22 -0.45
N GLU A 52 -4.51 -1.64 0.79
CA GLU A 52 -3.14 -1.64 1.32
C GLU A 52 -2.49 -3.00 1.06
N LEU A 53 -1.52 -3.05 0.14
CA LEU A 53 -0.68 -4.23 -0.11
C LEU A 53 0.71 -3.98 0.47
N ARG A 54 1.11 -4.80 1.44
CA ARG A 54 2.43 -4.70 2.06
C ARG A 54 3.44 -5.50 1.25
N LEU A 55 4.40 -4.79 0.66
CA LEU A 55 5.50 -5.39 -0.08
C LEU A 55 6.82 -5.05 0.60
N VAL A 56 7.68 -6.06 0.74
CA VAL A 56 9.10 -5.85 1.01
C VAL A 56 9.76 -5.71 -0.35
N ILE A 57 10.40 -4.57 -0.60
CA ILE A 57 11.14 -4.32 -1.84
C ILE A 57 12.62 -4.35 -1.49
N ASP A 58 13.37 -5.24 -2.13
CA ASP A 58 14.82 -5.20 -2.06
C ASP A 58 15.30 -3.97 -2.84
N PRO A 59 16.08 -3.09 -2.21
CA PRO A 59 16.51 -1.86 -2.87
C PRO A 59 17.38 -2.16 -4.11
N PRO A 60 17.07 -1.56 -5.29
CA PRO A 60 17.76 -1.88 -6.55
C PRO A 60 19.22 -1.37 -6.62
N TRP A 61 19.73 -0.76 -5.56
CA TRP A 61 21.08 -0.18 -5.47
C TRP A 61 22.05 -0.99 -4.60
N GLU A 62 21.64 -2.18 -4.12
CA GLU A 62 22.50 -3.10 -3.37
C GLU A 62 23.24 -4.13 -4.26
N VAL A 63 23.31 -3.91 -5.58
CA VAL A 63 24.05 -4.74 -6.54
C VAL A 63 25.39 -4.12 -6.98
#